data_AF-A0A9D7NW57-F1
#
_entry.id   AF-A0A9D7NW57-F1
#
_cell.length_a   1.000
_cell.length_b   1.000
_cell.length_c   1.000
_cell.angle_alpha   90.00
_cell.angle_beta   90.00
_cell.angle_gamma   90.00
#
_symmetry.space_group_name_H-M   'P 1'
#
loop_
_entity.id
_entity.type
_entity.pdbx_description
1 polymer ?
#
loop_
_entity_poly.entity_id
_entity_poly.type
_entity_poly.pdbx_seq_one_letter_code
_entity_poly.pdbx_strand_id
1 'polypeptide(L)' 'MRGDAWMVIRRRVLAEEPNCYICGGAGRSDDVIDHVVGLAEHGTDDRSNLHRCCRQCSVKKTSRESGRGRR' A
#
# COMPACT_ATOMS: atom_id res chain seq x y z
N MET A 1 -22.27 0.38 -1.65
CA MET A 1 -21.38 -0.74 -1.29
C MET A 1 -19.96 -0.38 -1.76
N ARG A 2 -19.11 0.16 -0.88
CA ARG A 2 -17.78 0.71 -1.23
C ARG A 2 -16.66 -0.36 -1.29
N GLY A 3 -16.94 -1.59 -0.84
CA GLY A 3 -15.93 -2.66 -0.74
C GLY A 3 -15.60 -3.37 -2.07
N ASP A 4 -16.55 -3.44 -3.01
CA ASP A 4 -16.39 -4.29 -4.20
C ASP A 4 -15.38 -3.71 -5.22
N ALA A 5 -15.54 -2.43 -5.56
CA ALA A 5 -14.59 -1.71 -6.41
C ALA A 5 -13.16 -1.72 -5.84
N TRP A 6 -13.03 -1.59 -4.51
CA TRP A 6 -11.74 -1.67 -3.84
C TRP A 6 -11.12 -3.07 -3.90
N MET A 7 -11.91 -4.13 -3.76
CA MET A 7 -11.42 -5.50 -3.90
C MET A 7 -10.91 -5.80 -5.32
N VAL A 8 -11.54 -5.23 -6.35
CA VAL A 8 -11.07 -5.33 -7.74
C VAL A 8 -9.71 -4.64 -7.91
N ILE A 9 -9.58 -3.40 -7.46
CA ILE A 9 -8.30 -2.65 -7.49
C ILE A 9 -7.22 -3.43 -6.73
N ARG A 10 -7.56 -3.97 -5.55
CA ARG A 10 -6.64 -4.78 -4.75
C ARG A 10 -6.12 -6.00 -5.47
N ARG A 11 -7.01 -6.79 -6.07
CA ARG A 11 -6.58 -7.97 -6.83
C ARG A 11 -5.71 -7.59 -8.01
N ARG A 12 -6.04 -6.49 -8.70
CA ARG A 12 -5.28 -6.00 -9.85
C ARG A 12 -3.86 -5.59 -9.46
N VAL A 13 -3.69 -4.73 -8.45
CA VAL A 13 -2.37 -4.24 -7.99
C VAL A 13 -1.49 -5.42 -7.56
N LEU A 14 -2.02 -6.33 -6.74
CA LEU A 14 -1.27 -7.48 -6.23
C LEU A 14 -0.92 -8.51 -7.33
N ALA A 15 -1.68 -8.56 -8.42
CA ALA A 15 -1.38 -9.42 -9.57
C ALA A 15 -0.36 -8.78 -10.53
N GLU A 16 -0.43 -7.48 -10.73
CA GLU A 16 0.49 -6.73 -11.60
C GLU A 16 1.90 -6.62 -10.99
N GLU A 17 2.01 -6.57 -9.66
CA GLU A 17 3.28 -6.40 -8.96
C GLU A 17 3.71 -7.69 -8.24
N PRO A 18 4.75 -8.39 -8.73
CA PRO A 18 5.20 -9.63 -8.10
C PRO A 18 6.01 -9.40 -6.82
N ASN A 19 6.52 -8.18 -6.60
CA ASN A 19 7.45 -7.87 -5.51
C ASN A 19 6.96 -6.65 -4.71
N CYS A 20 7.41 -6.55 -3.46
CA CYS A 20 7.15 -5.37 -2.64
C CYS A 20 7.94 -4.16 -3.16
N TYR A 21 7.26 -3.03 -3.37
CA TYR A 21 7.92 -1.82 -3.89
C TYR A 21 8.95 -1.18 -2.93
N ILE A 22 8.87 -1.49 -1.63
CA ILE A 22 9.78 -0.95 -0.60
C ILE A 22 11.06 -1.77 -0.48
N CYS A 23 10.92 -3.10 -0.34
CA CYS A 23 12.07 -3.97 -0.05
C CYS A 23 12.50 -4.86 -1.22
N GLY A 24 11.76 -4.87 -2.33
CA GLY A 24 12.01 -5.75 -3.48
C GLY A 24 11.73 -7.23 -3.23
N GLY A 25 11.29 -7.61 -2.04
CA GLY A 25 11.01 -9.00 -1.67
C GLY A 25 9.84 -9.60 -2.47
N ALA A 26 9.86 -10.92 -2.66
CA ALA A 26 8.81 -11.64 -3.35
C ALA A 26 7.46 -11.45 -2.65
N GLY A 27 6.43 -11.26 -3.46
CA GLY A 27 5.08 -11.00 -3.01
C GLY A 27 4.45 -12.20 -2.33
N ARG A 28 3.74 -11.95 -1.23
CA ARG A 28 3.01 -12.96 -0.45
C ARG A 28 1.49 -12.74 -0.49
N SER A 29 0.74 -13.76 -0.09
CA SER A 29 -0.72 -13.73 -0.03
C SER A 29 -1.26 -12.73 1.01
N ASP A 30 -0.47 -12.44 2.05
CA ASP A 30 -0.79 -11.50 3.12
C ASP A 30 -0.39 -10.05 2.80
N ASP A 31 0.11 -9.78 1.59
CA ASP A 31 0.49 -8.43 1.18
C ASP A 31 -0.73 -7.50 1.07
N VAL A 32 -0.44 -6.22 1.28
CA VAL A 32 -1.41 -5.13 1.23
C VAL A 32 -1.09 -4.19 0.09
N ILE A 33 -2.06 -3.37 -0.30
CA ILE A 33 -1.77 -2.18 -1.09
C ILE A 33 -1.40 -1.07 -0.12
N ASP A 34 -0.37 -0.31 -0.46
CA ASP A 34 0.04 0.88 0.25
C ASP A 34 0.03 2.09 -0.69
N HIS A 35 -0.35 3.25 -0.15
CA HIS A 35 -0.26 4.52 -0.86
C HIS A 35 1.18 5.05 -0.76
N VAL A 36 1.89 5.18 -1.87
CA VAL A 36 3.29 5.68 -1.90
C VAL A 36 3.38 7.02 -1.20
N VAL A 37 2.51 7.96 -1.57
CA VAL A 37 2.25 9.23 -0.86
C VAL A 37 1.02 9.04 0.01
N GLY A 38 1.16 9.28 1.32
CA GLY A 38 0.05 9.15 2.27
C GLY A 38 -1.05 10.18 2.02
N LEU A 39 -2.29 9.87 2.41
CA LEU A 39 -3.42 10.81 2.28
C LEU A 39 -3.19 12.15 3.02
N ALA A 40 -2.44 12.12 4.12
CA ALA A 40 -2.06 13.32 4.87
C ALA A 40 -1.12 14.26 4.08
N GLU A 41 -0.40 13.73 3.09
CA GLU A 41 0.50 14.46 2.19
C GLU A 41 -0.14 14.64 0.79
N HIS A 42 -1.47 14.66 0.70
CA HIS A 42 -2.24 14.76 -0.55
C HIS A 42 -2.11 13.56 -1.51
N GLY A 43 -1.82 12.38 -0.98
CA GLY A 43 -1.93 11.13 -1.74
C GLY A 43 -3.33 10.88 -2.29
N THR A 44 -3.41 10.21 -3.44
CA THR A 44 -4.67 9.82 -4.10
C THR A 44 -4.83 8.31 -4.13
N ASP A 45 -6.06 7.83 -4.36
CA ASP A 45 -6.32 6.41 -4.64
C ASP A 45 -6.01 6.01 -6.10
N ASP A 46 -5.18 6.79 -6.79
CA ASP A 46 -4.80 6.51 -8.17
C ASP A 46 -3.90 5.27 -8.25
N ARG A 47 -4.03 4.48 -9.31
CA ARG A 47 -3.22 3.26 -9.52
C ARG A 47 -1.72 3.54 -9.48
N SER A 48 -1.29 4.74 -9.88
CA SER A 48 0.11 5.19 -9.83
C SER A 48 0.62 5.47 -8.41
N ASN A 49 -0.28 5.70 -7.44
CA ASN A 49 0.05 5.87 -6.04
C ASN A 49 -0.15 4.59 -5.22
N LEU A 50 -0.83 3.58 -5.76
CA LEU A 50 -1.15 2.32 -5.11
C LEU A 50 -0.16 1.23 -5.53
N HIS A 51 0.60 0.71 -4.57
CA HIS A 51 1.61 -0.31 -4.83
C HIS A 51 1.56 -1.50 -3.87
N ARG A 52 2.03 -2.66 -4.33
CA ARG A 52 2.17 -3.86 -3.48
C ARG A 52 3.19 -3.64 -2.38
N CYS A 53 2.74 -3.80 -1.13
CA CYS A 53 3.57 -3.67 0.05
C CYS A 53 3.44 -4.88 0.96
N CYS A 54 4.57 -5.45 1.36
CA CYS A 54 4.54 -6.53 2.34
C CYS A 54 4.17 -5.99 3.73
N ARG A 55 3.51 -6.83 4.53
CA ARG A 55 3.02 -6.44 5.86
C ARG A 55 4.09 -5.86 6.79
N GLN A 56 5.33 -6.34 6.65
CA GLN A 56 6.45 -5.82 7.45
C GLN A 56 6.82 -4.39 7.05
N CYS A 57 6.80 -4.09 5.74
CA CYS A 57 7.11 -2.76 5.25
C CYS A 57 5.96 -1.79 5.50
N SER A 58 4.70 -2.24 5.38
CA SER A 58 3.54 -1.39 5.69
C SER A 58 3.52 -1.00 7.18
N VAL A 59 3.75 -1.95 8.09
CA VAL A 59 3.86 -1.65 9.54
C VAL A 59 5.00 -0.68 9.81
N LYS A 60 6.19 -0.88 9.22
CA LYS A 60 7.31 0.05 9.37
C LYS A 60 6.98 1.45 8.85
N LYS A 61 6.27 1.55 7.73
CA LYS A 61 5.81 2.82 7.16
C LYS A 61 4.79 3.49 8.07
N THR A 62 3.72 2.79 8.46
CA THR A 62 2.73 3.33 9.41
C THR A 62 3.36 3.78 10.72
N SER A 63 4.34 3.06 11.27
CA SER A 63 5.06 3.51 12.47
C SER A 63 5.84 4.81 12.25
N ARG A 64 6.46 5.00 11.06
CA ARG A 64 7.14 6.25 10.70
C ARG A 64 6.15 7.40 10.50
N GLU A 65 5.06 7.15 9.79
CA GLU A 65 3.99 8.12 9.50
C GLU A 65 3.24 8.53 10.79
N SER A 66 2.93 7.57 11.65
CA SER A 66 2.25 7.82 12.93
C SER A 66 3.13 8.57 13.93
N GLY A 67 4.46 8.53 13.77
CA GLY A 67 5.39 9.39 14.51
C GLY A 67 5.35 10.86 14.04
N ARG A 68 5.01 11.10 12.76
CA ARG A 68 4.84 12.44 12.17
C ARG A 68 3.50 13.09 12.51
N GLY A 69 2.44 12.32 12.71
CA GLY A 69 1.10 12.82 13.08
C GLY A 69 0.89 13.19 14.55
N ARG A 70 1.93 13.09 15.40
CA ARG A 70 1.89 13.43 16.84
C ARG A 70 2.58 14.76 17.19
N ARG A 71 2.85 15.62 16.21
CA ARG A 71 3.45 16.94 16.42
C ARG A 71 2.51 18.06 16.02
#